data_AF-A0A843IVM4-F1
#
_entry.id   AF-A0A843IVM4-F1
#
_cell.length_a   1.000
_cell.length_b   1.000
_cell.length_c   1.000
_cell.angle_alpha   90.00
_cell.angle_beta   90.00
_cell.angle_gamma   90.00
#
_symmetry.space_group_name_H-M   'P 1'
#
loop_
_entity.id
_entity.type
_entity.pdbx_description
1 polymer ?
#
loop_
_entity_poly.entity_id
_entity_poly.type
_entity_poly.pdbx_seq_one_letter_code
_entity_poly.pdbx_strand_id
1 'polypeptide(L)'
;MRFHEDTIFKIEGQKYGQELIEIMNIEGKILKVHQTEYGIVDPKMYKPDLVFELEDRIIILEFQSSYVDVNDKRRFRFYSAIIDQVKVKSKKPIEVHVLSTVEPEKTKCYKINPDSRFPIYIHSLKSIDGDRFINKMNTKIEHEEYFTEKELLMTTLFCFMKSTQDVEKKILDSAELISSIPGLKKEMAQFAKGIVLMLCDKFVKDDTLNYRITNLVGGNMENVERYAQDRVDENNKQIIIKLTEKGFTTEEIIETLNVSKDFIEKTLAK
;
A
#
# COMPACT_ATOMS: atom_id res chain seq x y z
N MET A 1 -31.03 28.18 18.22
CA MET A 1 -30.66 29.58 17.91
C MET A 1 -29.19 29.78 17.51
N ARG A 2 -28.32 28.75 17.44
CA ARG A 2 -26.89 28.89 17.02
C ARG A 2 -26.63 28.85 15.50
N PHE A 3 -27.64 28.54 14.68
CA PHE A 3 -27.46 28.27 13.24
C PHE A 3 -27.50 29.52 12.33
N HIS A 4 -27.73 30.72 12.86
CA HIS A 4 -27.85 31.97 12.07
C HIS A 4 -26.62 32.87 12.16
N GLU A 5 -25.96 32.92 13.32
CA GLU A 5 -24.80 33.79 13.55
C GLU A 5 -23.59 33.36 12.69
N ASP A 6 -23.24 32.06 12.72
CA ASP A 6 -22.12 31.52 11.95
C ASP A 6 -22.32 31.67 10.44
N THR A 7 -23.56 31.55 9.97
CA THR A 7 -23.90 31.68 8.54
C THR A 7 -23.75 33.12 8.08
N ILE A 8 -24.26 34.09 8.86
CA ILE A 8 -24.09 35.52 8.56
C ILE A 8 -22.60 35.89 8.59
N PHE A 9 -21.86 35.41 9.58
CA PHE A 9 -20.43 35.69 9.68
C PHE A 9 -19.62 35.07 8.54
N LYS A 10 -19.97 33.86 8.07
CA LYS A 10 -19.36 33.26 6.87
C LYS A 10 -19.63 34.07 5.60
N ILE A 11 -20.84 34.60 5.44
CA ILE A 11 -21.23 35.38 4.25
C ILE A 11 -20.57 36.77 4.28
N GLU A 12 -20.73 37.51 5.38
CA GLU A 12 -20.19 38.88 5.49
C GLU A 12 -18.66 38.86 5.64
N GLY A 13 -18.09 37.87 6.33
CA GLY A 13 -16.64 37.72 6.48
C GLY A 13 -15.91 37.48 5.16
N GLN A 14 -16.56 36.90 4.14
CA GLN A 14 -15.98 36.82 2.80
C GLN A 14 -15.85 38.19 2.13
N LYS A 15 -16.75 39.15 2.44
CA LYS A 15 -16.70 40.51 1.89
C LYS A 15 -15.64 41.36 2.58
N TYR A 16 -15.52 41.22 3.90
CA TYR A 16 -14.61 42.00 4.74
C TYR A 16 -13.30 41.27 5.07
N GLY A 17 -12.85 40.38 4.18
CA GLY A 17 -11.70 39.53 4.44
C GLY A 17 -10.41 40.31 4.75
N GLN A 18 -10.21 41.47 4.09
CA GLN A 18 -9.01 42.28 4.26
C GLN A 18 -8.98 42.95 5.65
N GLU A 19 -10.11 43.52 6.07
CA GLU A 19 -10.27 44.10 7.41
C GLU A 19 -10.09 43.03 8.50
N LEU A 20 -10.55 41.80 8.26
CA LEU A 20 -10.37 40.69 9.20
C LEU A 20 -8.89 40.34 9.42
N ILE A 21 -8.07 40.28 8.35
CA ILE A 21 -6.64 39.99 8.51
C ILE A 21 -5.87 41.17 9.14
N GLU A 22 -6.31 42.40 8.91
CA GLU A 22 -5.78 43.60 9.57
C GLU A 22 -6.09 43.63 11.07
N ILE A 23 -7.30 43.26 11.47
CA ILE A 23 -7.67 43.08 12.89
C ILE A 23 -6.79 42.02 13.57
N MET A 24 -6.40 40.97 12.84
CA MET A 24 -5.48 39.93 13.32
C MET A 24 -4.00 40.34 13.27
N ASN A 25 -3.68 41.56 12.80
CA ASN A 25 -2.32 42.05 12.55
C ASN A 25 -1.50 41.14 11.62
N ILE A 26 -2.15 40.53 10.62
CA ILE A 26 -1.48 39.71 9.62
C ILE A 26 -1.11 40.58 8.42
N GLU A 27 0.19 40.71 8.15
CA GLU A 27 0.69 41.43 6.99
C GLU A 27 0.36 40.68 5.69
N GLY A 28 -0.36 41.32 4.77
CA GLY A 28 -0.64 40.78 3.45
C GLY A 28 -1.85 41.40 2.76
N LYS A 29 -1.93 41.20 1.45
CA LYS A 29 -3.12 41.55 0.65
C LYS A 29 -3.82 40.28 0.21
N ILE A 30 -5.12 40.19 0.46
CA ILE A 30 -5.93 39.08 -0.06
C ILE A 30 -6.00 39.19 -1.59
N LEU A 31 -5.51 38.15 -2.28
CA LEU A 31 -5.62 38.05 -3.74
C LEU A 31 -6.96 37.47 -4.18
N LYS A 32 -7.50 36.53 -3.40
CA LYS A 32 -8.77 35.86 -3.67
C LYS A 32 -9.34 35.27 -2.39
N VAL A 33 -10.64 35.42 -2.20
CA VAL A 33 -11.41 34.69 -1.19
C VAL A 33 -12.00 33.45 -1.86
N HIS A 34 -11.74 32.29 -1.29
CA HIS A 34 -12.28 31.01 -1.78
C HIS A 34 -13.57 30.64 -1.04
N GLN A 35 -14.39 29.78 -1.65
CA GLN A 35 -15.51 29.16 -0.93
C GLN A 35 -15.00 28.36 0.26
N THR A 36 -15.77 28.37 1.35
CA THR A 36 -15.39 27.69 2.60
C THR A 36 -15.53 26.18 2.52
N GLU A 37 -16.32 25.68 1.57
CA GLU A 37 -16.52 24.27 1.30
C GLU A 37 -15.62 23.83 0.16
N TYR A 38 -14.59 23.06 0.49
CA TYR A 38 -13.81 22.32 -0.50
C TYR A 38 -14.47 20.95 -0.66
N GLY A 39 -14.57 20.45 -1.89
CA GLY A 39 -15.37 19.27 -2.25
C GLY A 39 -15.11 18.04 -1.36
N ILE A 40 -16.14 17.19 -1.24
CA ILE A 40 -16.06 15.90 -0.54
C ILE A 40 -14.94 15.07 -1.18
N VAL A 41 -13.95 14.68 -0.38
CA VAL A 41 -12.91 13.78 -0.87
C VAL A 41 -13.49 12.38 -0.94
N ASP A 42 -13.48 11.78 -2.12
CA ASP A 42 -13.91 10.40 -2.32
C ASP A 42 -12.92 9.43 -1.65
N PRO A 43 -13.31 8.72 -0.57
CA PRO A 43 -12.45 7.74 0.09
C PRO A 43 -12.05 6.59 -0.85
N LYS A 44 -12.79 6.36 -1.96
CA LYS A 44 -12.44 5.35 -2.96
C LYS A 44 -11.16 5.70 -3.72
N MET A 45 -10.81 6.98 -3.84
CA MET A 45 -9.59 7.44 -4.54
C MET A 45 -8.33 7.45 -3.66
N TYR A 46 -8.48 7.41 -2.33
CA TYR A 46 -7.38 7.64 -1.40
C TYR A 46 -7.30 6.54 -0.34
N LYS A 47 -6.99 5.33 -0.81
CA LYS A 47 -6.77 4.16 0.05
C LYS A 47 -5.28 3.92 0.21
N PRO A 48 -4.74 3.95 1.44
CA PRO A 48 -3.39 3.47 1.67
C PRO A 48 -3.29 1.98 1.34
N ASP A 49 -2.11 1.52 0.91
CA ASP A 49 -1.93 0.10 0.57
C ASP A 49 -2.19 -0.79 1.79
N LEU A 50 -1.55 -0.48 2.93
CA LEU A 50 -1.73 -1.21 4.18
C LEU A 50 -1.73 -0.26 5.38
N VAL A 51 -2.54 -0.61 6.38
CA VAL A 51 -2.59 0.10 7.67
C VAL A 51 -2.50 -0.92 8.79
N PHE A 52 -1.47 -0.79 9.63
CA PHE A 52 -1.29 -1.61 10.83
C PHE A 52 -1.54 -0.76 12.06
N GLU A 53 -2.37 -1.24 12.96
CA GLU A 53 -2.51 -0.66 14.30
C GLU A 53 -1.70 -1.50 15.28
N LEU A 54 -0.55 -0.98 15.70
CA LEU A 54 0.28 -1.57 16.74
C LEU A 54 -0.20 -1.10 18.12
N GLU A 55 0.41 -1.61 19.19
CA GLU A 55 0.10 -1.21 20.56
C GLU A 55 0.35 0.29 20.78
N ASP A 56 1.46 0.81 20.25
CA ASP A 56 1.94 2.17 20.53
C ASP A 56 1.74 3.16 19.37
N ARG A 57 1.52 2.68 18.14
CA ARG A 57 1.45 3.52 16.94
C ARG A 57 0.55 2.93 15.85
N ILE A 58 0.21 3.74 14.86
CA ILE A 58 -0.41 3.29 13.62
C ILE A 58 0.61 3.47 12.49
N ILE A 59 0.81 2.42 11.70
CA ILE A 59 1.68 2.43 10.54
C ILE A 59 0.83 2.43 9.29
N ILE A 60 1.05 3.41 8.42
CA ILE A 60 0.65 3.36 7.03
C ILE A 60 1.84 2.84 6.25
N LEU A 61 1.68 1.73 5.52
CA LEU A 61 2.69 1.17 4.65
C LEU A 61 2.28 1.34 3.20
N GLU A 62 3.16 1.90 2.39
CA GLU A 62 3.01 2.10 0.94
C GLU A 62 4.11 1.37 0.18
N PHE A 63 3.77 0.75 -0.96
CA PHE A 63 4.72 0.15 -1.86
C PHE A 63 5.01 1.10 -3.03
N GLN A 64 6.29 1.39 -3.26
CA GLN A 64 6.68 2.34 -4.29
C GLN A 64 7.72 1.74 -5.24
N SER A 65 7.36 1.69 -6.53
CA SER A 65 8.27 1.34 -7.62
C SER A 65 8.89 2.56 -8.31
N SER A 66 8.58 3.76 -7.83
CA SER A 66 9.11 5.04 -8.29
C SER A 66 9.66 5.85 -7.11
N TYR A 67 10.40 6.92 -7.42
CA TYR A 67 10.80 7.87 -6.38
C TYR A 67 9.58 8.63 -5.86
N VAL A 68 9.46 8.74 -4.53
CA VAL A 68 8.37 9.44 -3.84
C VAL A 68 8.39 10.93 -4.20
N ASP A 69 7.39 11.39 -4.94
CA ASP A 69 7.33 12.77 -5.42
C ASP A 69 6.57 13.69 -4.43
N VAL A 70 6.16 14.88 -4.88
CA VAL A 70 5.36 15.81 -4.04
C VAL A 70 3.89 15.38 -3.93
N ASN A 71 3.33 14.76 -4.96
CA ASN A 71 1.96 14.27 -4.97
C ASN A 71 1.81 13.06 -4.04
N ASP A 72 2.77 12.14 -4.04
CA ASP A 72 2.85 11.03 -3.09
C ASP A 72 2.89 11.54 -1.65
N LYS A 73 3.77 12.50 -1.36
CA LYS A 73 3.86 13.13 -0.04
C LYS A 73 2.53 13.76 0.41
N ARG A 74 1.84 14.46 -0.49
CA ARG A 74 0.52 15.04 -0.22
C ARG A 74 -0.50 13.96 0.09
N ARG A 75 -0.50 12.88 -0.69
CA ARG A 75 -1.39 11.72 -0.53
C ARG A 75 -1.12 10.99 0.79
N PHE A 76 0.13 10.72 1.15
CA PHE A 76 0.50 10.06 2.40
C PHE A 76 0.12 10.88 3.64
N ARG A 77 0.33 12.20 3.58
CA ARG A 77 -0.17 13.12 4.62
C ARG A 77 -1.69 13.04 4.72
N PHE A 78 -2.36 13.03 3.57
CA PHE A 78 -3.82 13.00 3.52
C PHE A 78 -4.37 11.70 4.15
N TYR A 79 -3.76 10.55 3.88
CA TYR A 79 -4.08 9.29 4.55
C TYR A 79 -3.95 9.41 6.08
N SER A 80 -2.86 10.02 6.54
CA SER A 80 -2.63 10.21 7.98
C SER A 80 -3.68 11.10 8.62
N ALA A 81 -4.11 12.17 7.94
CA ALA A 81 -5.16 13.05 8.43
C ALA A 81 -6.53 12.35 8.50
N ILE A 82 -6.89 11.54 7.49
CA ILE A 82 -8.13 10.74 7.52
C ILE A 82 -8.08 9.74 8.68
N ILE A 83 -6.97 9.01 8.81
CA ILE A 83 -6.83 7.99 9.85
C ILE A 83 -6.87 8.64 11.23
N ASP A 84 -6.19 9.76 11.44
CA ASP A 84 -6.22 10.52 12.69
C ASP A 84 -7.66 10.94 13.05
N GLN A 85 -8.39 11.47 12.08
CA GLN A 85 -9.78 11.88 12.27
C GLN A 85 -10.69 10.71 12.64
N VAL A 86 -10.55 9.57 11.95
CA VAL A 86 -11.36 8.36 12.20
C VAL A 86 -10.96 7.67 13.50
N LYS A 87 -9.67 7.72 13.87
CA LYS A 87 -9.09 7.01 15.02
C LYS A 87 -8.77 7.93 16.19
N VAL A 88 -9.38 9.12 16.27
CA VAL A 88 -9.11 10.15 17.30
C VAL A 88 -9.08 9.63 18.74
N LYS A 89 -9.85 8.58 19.04
CA LYS A 89 -9.89 7.94 20.37
C LYS A 89 -8.62 7.16 20.73
N SER A 90 -7.87 6.65 19.75
CA SER A 90 -6.65 5.87 19.98
C SER A 90 -5.53 6.74 20.55
N LYS A 91 -5.49 8.03 20.18
CA LYS A 91 -4.39 8.97 20.48
C LYS A 91 -3.00 8.44 20.08
N LYS A 92 -2.94 7.45 19.18
CA LYS A 92 -1.69 6.83 18.73
C LYS A 92 -1.05 7.71 17.65
N PRO A 93 0.28 7.92 17.69
CA PRO A 93 0.99 8.54 16.58
C PRO A 93 0.82 7.71 15.30
N ILE A 94 0.76 8.40 14.16
CA ILE A 94 0.66 7.79 12.84
C ILE A 94 1.98 8.01 12.11
N GLU A 95 2.58 6.91 11.65
CA GLU A 95 3.83 6.90 10.90
C GLU A 95 3.56 6.40 9.48
N VAL A 96 4.18 7.06 8.48
CA VAL A 96 4.17 6.57 7.10
C VAL A 96 5.51 5.93 6.78
N HIS A 97 5.43 4.67 6.40
CA HIS A 97 6.54 3.88 5.90
C HIS A 97 6.32 3.55 4.43
N VAL A 98 7.38 3.65 3.65
CA VAL A 98 7.38 3.32 2.23
C VAL A 98 8.37 2.19 2.02
N LEU A 99 7.91 1.04 1.53
CA LEU A 99 8.79 0.01 1.02
C LEU A 99 9.08 0.30 -0.45
N SER A 100 10.34 0.59 -0.76
CA SER A 100 10.77 1.08 -2.06
C SER A 100 11.67 0.09 -2.79
N THR A 101 11.38 -0.15 -4.08
CA THR A 101 12.24 -0.95 -4.96
C THR A 101 13.31 -0.12 -5.68
N VAL A 102 13.17 1.21 -5.72
CA VAL A 102 14.05 2.10 -6.51
C VAL A 102 14.79 3.15 -5.70
N GLU A 103 14.11 3.76 -4.74
CA GLU A 103 14.62 4.85 -3.91
C GLU A 103 15.48 4.32 -2.76
N PRO A 104 16.65 4.94 -2.47
CA PRO A 104 17.50 4.53 -1.35
C PRO A 104 16.89 4.85 0.01
N GLU A 105 17.41 4.15 1.03
CA GLU A 105 17.01 4.28 2.43
C GLU A 105 17.19 5.74 2.91
N LYS A 106 16.10 6.37 3.36
CA LYS A 106 16.14 7.71 3.98
C LYS A 106 14.79 8.13 4.55
N THR A 107 14.81 9.18 5.36
CA THR A 107 13.59 9.89 5.76
C THR A 107 13.37 11.10 4.85
N LYS A 108 12.24 11.13 4.14
CA LYS A 108 11.75 12.34 3.48
C LYS A 108 10.84 13.12 4.43
N CYS A 109 10.68 14.41 4.18
CA CYS A 109 9.71 15.24 4.89
C CYS A 109 8.80 15.97 3.91
N TYR A 110 7.53 16.08 4.26
CA TYR A 110 6.59 17.00 3.64
C TYR A 110 6.38 18.19 4.57
N LYS A 111 6.73 19.40 4.09
CA LYS A 111 6.62 20.63 4.85
C LYS A 111 5.24 21.24 4.61
N ILE A 112 4.44 21.34 5.66
CA ILE A 112 3.07 21.88 5.58
C ILE A 112 3.11 23.40 5.80
N ASN A 113 3.90 23.84 6.79
CA ASN A 113 4.16 25.23 7.12
C ASN A 113 5.59 25.34 7.72
N PRO A 114 6.07 26.50 8.18
CA PRO A 114 7.42 26.67 8.71
C PRO A 114 7.82 25.62 9.77
N ASP A 115 6.91 25.28 10.67
CA ASP A 115 7.18 24.50 11.89
C ASP A 115 6.65 23.05 11.82
N SER A 116 5.74 22.77 10.89
CA SER A 116 5.10 21.46 10.74
C SER A 116 5.75 20.66 9.62
N ARG A 117 6.45 19.59 10.02
CA ARG A 117 7.07 18.60 9.12
C ARG A 117 6.44 17.25 9.34
N PHE A 118 6.06 16.62 8.23
CA PHE A 118 5.49 15.28 8.20
C PHE A 118 6.55 14.28 7.69
N PRO A 119 7.12 13.42 8.55
CA PRO A 119 8.16 12.48 8.17
C PRO A 119 7.57 11.30 7.37
N ILE A 120 8.33 10.82 6.39
CA ILE A 120 8.03 9.66 5.57
C ILE A 120 9.29 8.79 5.54
N TYR A 121 9.21 7.61 6.13
CA TYR A 121 10.33 6.69 6.30
C TYR A 121 10.42 5.77 5.08
N ILE A 122 11.47 5.88 4.29
CA ILE A 122 11.66 5.07 3.08
C ILE A 122 12.61 3.95 3.41
N HIS A 123 12.06 2.74 3.46
CA HIS A 123 12.78 1.47 3.57
C HIS A 123 13.12 0.97 2.18
N SER A 124 14.39 0.89 1.86
CA SER A 124 14.84 0.51 0.52
C SER A 124 15.20 -0.95 0.44
N LEU A 125 14.62 -1.70 -0.50
CA LEU A 125 15.09 -3.06 -0.78
C LEU A 125 16.55 -3.07 -1.29
N LYS A 126 17.03 -1.96 -1.87
CA LYS A 126 18.43 -1.78 -2.27
C LYS A 126 19.39 -1.60 -1.09
N SER A 127 18.91 -1.41 0.13
CA SER A 127 19.78 -1.40 1.32
C SER A 127 20.15 -2.82 1.77
N ILE A 128 19.44 -3.83 1.26
CA ILE A 128 19.67 -5.23 1.59
C ILE A 128 20.74 -5.81 0.66
N ASP A 129 21.75 -6.44 1.25
CA ASP A 129 22.77 -7.23 0.54
C ASP A 129 22.14 -8.54 0.04
N GLY A 130 21.71 -8.50 -1.22
CA GLY A 130 21.09 -9.61 -1.90
C GLY A 130 22.05 -10.77 -2.15
N ASP A 131 23.32 -10.50 -2.45
CA ASP A 131 24.31 -11.55 -2.72
C ASP A 131 24.57 -12.37 -1.44
N ARG A 132 24.71 -11.69 -0.31
CA ARG A 132 24.81 -12.38 0.99
C ARG A 132 23.53 -13.16 1.32
N PHE A 133 22.36 -12.58 1.03
CA PHE A 133 21.08 -13.22 1.31
C PHE A 133 20.89 -14.50 0.48
N ILE A 134 21.08 -14.44 -0.84
CA ILE A 134 20.89 -15.59 -1.73
C ILE A 134 21.86 -16.72 -1.41
N ASN A 135 23.13 -16.39 -1.11
CA ASN A 135 24.12 -17.37 -0.69
C ASN A 135 23.69 -18.08 0.60
N LYS A 136 23.20 -17.33 1.60
CA LYS A 136 22.64 -17.92 2.82
C LYS A 136 21.48 -18.88 2.50
N MET A 137 20.57 -18.49 1.60
CA MET A 137 19.42 -19.34 1.24
C MET A 137 19.86 -20.62 0.53
N ASN A 138 20.82 -20.55 -0.39
CA ASN A 138 21.38 -21.73 -1.05
C ASN A 138 22.01 -22.69 -0.04
N THR A 139 22.82 -22.18 0.90
CA THR A 139 23.39 -22.99 1.98
C THR A 139 22.30 -23.66 2.83
N LYS A 140 21.17 -22.99 3.09
CA LYS A 140 20.05 -23.59 3.81
C LYS A 140 19.41 -24.75 3.04
N ILE A 141 19.30 -24.65 1.71
CA ILE A 141 18.80 -25.76 0.88
C ILE A 141 19.74 -26.96 0.95
N GLU A 142 21.05 -26.73 0.81
CA GLU A 142 22.07 -27.80 0.87
C GLU A 142 22.04 -28.57 2.20
N HIS A 143 21.72 -27.89 3.30
CA HIS A 143 21.63 -28.47 4.64
C HIS A 143 20.20 -28.90 5.03
N GLU A 144 19.24 -28.88 4.09
CA GLU A 144 17.83 -29.23 4.32
C GLU A 144 17.19 -28.44 5.49
N GLU A 145 17.59 -27.18 5.67
CA GLU A 145 17.09 -26.32 6.74
C GLU A 145 15.71 -25.72 6.44
N TYR A 146 14.91 -25.52 7.49
CA TYR A 146 13.61 -24.87 7.40
C TYR A 146 13.72 -23.39 7.04
N PHE A 147 12.88 -22.94 6.09
CA PHE A 147 12.75 -21.53 5.73
C PHE A 147 11.68 -20.84 6.55
N THR A 148 11.99 -19.65 7.05
CA THR A 148 10.98 -18.81 7.71
C THR A 148 10.09 -18.09 6.68
N GLU A 149 8.89 -17.67 7.07
CA GLU A 149 7.99 -16.89 6.20
C GLU A 149 8.63 -15.58 5.73
N LYS A 150 9.43 -14.94 6.60
CA LYS A 150 10.22 -13.75 6.24
C LYS A 150 11.25 -14.06 5.16
N GLU A 151 11.99 -15.17 5.29
CA GLU A 151 12.99 -15.58 4.30
C GLU A 151 12.32 -15.87 2.95
N LEU A 152 11.18 -16.54 2.96
CA LEU A 152 10.39 -16.81 1.75
C LEU A 152 9.92 -15.52 1.07
N LEU A 153 9.35 -14.58 1.83
CA LEU A 153 8.96 -13.28 1.30
C LEU A 153 10.17 -12.52 0.73
N MET A 154 11.30 -12.53 1.43
CA MET A 154 12.53 -11.91 0.94
C MET A 154 13.04 -12.56 -0.36
N THR A 155 12.95 -13.89 -0.51
CA THR A 155 13.29 -14.58 -1.76
C THR A 155 12.45 -14.05 -2.92
N THR A 156 11.15 -13.82 -2.73
CA THR A 156 10.29 -13.26 -3.79
C THR A 156 10.63 -11.82 -4.17
N LEU A 157 11.29 -11.08 -3.27
CA LEU A 157 11.68 -9.67 -3.45
C LEU A 157 13.16 -9.49 -3.82
N PHE A 158 13.92 -10.58 -3.96
CA PHE A 158 15.36 -10.56 -4.17
C PHE A 158 15.76 -9.76 -5.41
N CYS A 159 14.95 -9.79 -6.48
CA CYS A 159 15.23 -9.04 -7.71
C CYS A 159 15.37 -7.51 -7.49
N PHE A 160 14.84 -6.97 -6.39
CA PHE A 160 14.95 -5.56 -6.03
C PHE A 160 16.10 -5.24 -5.05
N MET A 161 16.79 -6.26 -4.55
CA MET A 161 17.92 -6.10 -3.63
C MET A 161 19.22 -5.71 -4.35
N LYS A 162 20.17 -5.18 -3.58
CA LYS A 162 21.51 -4.88 -4.09
C LYS A 162 22.24 -6.19 -4.37
N SER A 163 22.75 -6.35 -5.58
CA SER A 163 23.41 -7.56 -6.03
C SER A 163 24.35 -7.24 -7.19
N THR A 164 25.38 -8.06 -7.35
CA THR A 164 26.24 -8.08 -8.53
C THR A 164 25.55 -8.70 -9.75
N GLN A 165 24.45 -9.44 -9.55
CA GLN A 165 23.65 -10.06 -10.60
C GLN A 165 22.68 -9.05 -11.25
N ASP A 166 22.38 -9.27 -12.53
CA ASP A 166 21.29 -8.59 -13.21
C ASP A 166 19.90 -9.05 -12.70
N VAL A 167 18.86 -8.32 -13.10
CA VAL A 167 17.49 -8.58 -12.63
C VAL A 167 16.97 -9.95 -13.09
N GLU A 168 17.28 -10.38 -14.32
CA GLU A 168 16.79 -11.64 -14.88
C GLU A 168 17.41 -12.84 -14.14
N LYS A 169 18.72 -12.79 -13.86
CA LYS A 169 19.41 -13.80 -13.07
C LYS A 169 18.87 -13.87 -11.65
N LYS A 170 18.58 -12.73 -11.01
CA LYS A 170 17.96 -12.72 -9.68
C LYS A 170 16.57 -13.37 -9.66
N ILE A 171 15.77 -13.15 -10.71
CA ILE A 171 14.45 -13.79 -10.83
C ILE A 171 14.61 -15.31 -11.01
N LEU A 172 15.56 -15.75 -11.84
CA LEU A 172 15.88 -17.17 -11.99
C LEU A 172 16.30 -17.80 -10.65
N ASP A 173 17.21 -17.16 -9.90
CA ASP A 173 17.68 -17.67 -8.61
C ASP A 173 16.53 -17.76 -7.59
N SER A 174 15.61 -16.78 -7.62
CA SER A 174 14.40 -16.82 -6.78
C SER A 174 13.50 -18.00 -7.15
N ALA A 175 13.33 -18.27 -8.46
CA ALA A 175 12.55 -19.39 -8.97
C ALA A 175 13.16 -20.74 -8.58
N GLU A 176 14.47 -20.89 -8.74
CA GLU A 176 15.22 -22.11 -8.38
C GLU A 176 15.13 -22.38 -6.87
N LEU A 177 15.31 -21.35 -6.03
CA LEU A 177 15.13 -21.48 -4.59
C LEU A 177 13.72 -21.91 -4.21
N ILE A 178 12.68 -21.18 -4.66
CA ILE A 178 11.28 -21.47 -4.27
C ILE A 178 10.86 -22.88 -4.69
N SER A 179 11.37 -23.38 -5.81
CA SER A 179 11.06 -24.71 -6.33
C SER A 179 11.79 -25.83 -5.57
N SER A 180 12.87 -25.49 -4.86
CA SER A 180 13.74 -26.44 -4.15
C SER A 180 13.48 -26.51 -2.64
N ILE A 181 12.61 -25.65 -2.09
CA ILE A 181 12.32 -25.64 -0.66
C ILE A 181 11.39 -26.81 -0.29
N PRO A 182 11.85 -27.78 0.52
CA PRO A 182 11.04 -28.94 0.91
C PRO A 182 9.93 -28.53 1.88
N GLY A 183 8.78 -29.20 1.76
CA GLY A 183 7.68 -29.05 2.73
C GLY A 183 7.03 -27.65 2.79
N LEU A 184 7.23 -26.82 1.75
CA LEU A 184 6.62 -25.51 1.69
C LEU A 184 5.09 -25.62 1.70
N LYS A 185 4.44 -24.93 2.64
CA LYS A 185 2.97 -24.88 2.72
C LYS A 185 2.40 -24.44 1.38
N LYS A 186 1.36 -25.14 0.90
CA LYS A 186 0.77 -24.93 -0.43
C LYS A 186 0.44 -23.47 -0.72
N GLU A 187 -0.17 -22.76 0.24
CA GLU A 187 -0.54 -21.34 0.09
C GLU A 187 0.68 -20.43 -0.08
N MET A 188 1.69 -20.59 0.78
CA MET A 188 2.93 -19.81 0.71
C MET A 188 3.72 -20.12 -0.57
N ALA A 189 3.72 -21.39 -1.00
CA ALA A 189 4.30 -21.79 -2.28
C ALA A 189 3.59 -21.11 -3.46
N GLN A 190 2.26 -21.13 -3.48
CA GLN A 190 1.46 -20.48 -4.54
C GLN A 190 1.68 -18.97 -4.55
N PHE A 191 1.69 -18.32 -3.39
CA PHE A 191 1.99 -16.90 -3.27
C PHE A 191 3.38 -16.55 -3.81
N ALA A 192 4.41 -17.27 -3.37
CA ALA A 192 5.78 -17.01 -3.79
C ALA A 192 5.98 -17.23 -5.30
N LYS A 193 5.41 -18.32 -5.83
CA LYS A 193 5.43 -18.62 -7.27
C LYS A 193 4.70 -17.56 -8.08
N GLY A 194 3.57 -17.06 -7.59
CA GLY A 194 2.81 -16.00 -8.25
C GLY A 194 3.61 -14.70 -8.38
N ILE A 195 4.32 -14.29 -7.33
CA ILE A 195 5.20 -13.11 -7.39
C ILE A 195 6.33 -13.34 -8.41
N VAL A 196 6.99 -14.50 -8.37
CA VAL A 196 8.07 -14.80 -9.33
C VAL A 196 7.58 -14.77 -10.78
N LEU A 197 6.41 -15.36 -11.07
CA LEU A 197 5.83 -15.35 -12.41
C LEU A 197 5.47 -13.93 -12.88
N MET A 198 4.86 -13.12 -12.02
CA MET A 198 4.56 -11.72 -12.32
C MET A 198 5.85 -10.92 -12.60
N LEU A 199 6.91 -11.15 -11.82
CA LEU A 199 8.19 -10.50 -12.03
C LEU A 199 8.88 -10.99 -13.31
N CYS A 200 8.77 -12.28 -13.61
CA CYS A 200 9.28 -12.89 -14.84
C CYS A 200 8.64 -12.24 -16.07
N ASP A 201 7.31 -12.19 -16.13
CA ASP A 201 6.56 -11.53 -17.20
C ASP A 201 6.97 -10.05 -17.37
N LYS A 202 7.16 -9.35 -16.26
CA LYS A 202 7.49 -7.92 -16.27
C LYS A 202 8.93 -7.60 -16.69
N PHE A 203 9.90 -8.42 -16.29
CA PHE A 203 11.32 -8.06 -16.36
C PHE A 203 12.17 -8.98 -17.23
N VAL A 204 11.73 -10.21 -17.51
CA VAL A 204 12.48 -11.19 -18.32
C VAL A 204 12.02 -11.10 -19.76
N LYS A 205 12.88 -10.56 -20.63
CA LYS A 205 12.55 -10.33 -22.04
C LYS A 205 12.90 -11.51 -22.95
N ASP A 206 13.83 -12.36 -22.52
CA ASP A 206 14.20 -13.56 -23.25
C ASP A 206 13.13 -14.65 -23.06
N ASP A 207 12.44 -15.01 -24.14
CA ASP A 207 11.35 -15.99 -24.12
C ASP A 207 11.81 -17.37 -23.62
N THR A 208 13.06 -17.75 -23.91
CA THR A 208 13.60 -19.06 -23.50
C THR A 208 13.81 -19.10 -21.99
N LEU A 209 14.39 -18.06 -21.42
CA LEU A 209 14.58 -17.90 -19.99
C LEU A 209 13.23 -17.76 -19.27
N ASN A 210 12.30 -17.00 -19.83
CA ASN A 210 10.95 -16.87 -19.30
C ASN A 210 10.24 -18.23 -19.24
N TYR A 211 10.28 -19.00 -20.33
CA TYR A 211 9.74 -20.35 -20.37
C TYR A 211 10.42 -21.28 -19.35
N ARG A 212 11.74 -21.19 -19.20
CA ARG A 212 12.47 -21.95 -18.18
C ARG A 212 12.01 -21.61 -16.77
N ILE A 213 11.93 -20.34 -16.42
CA ILE A 213 11.48 -19.87 -15.09
C ILE A 213 10.06 -20.34 -14.81
N THR A 214 9.18 -20.20 -15.80
CA THR A 214 7.78 -20.63 -15.72
C THR A 214 7.65 -22.12 -15.43
N ASN A 215 8.46 -22.96 -16.09
CA ASN A 215 8.50 -24.40 -15.84
C ASN A 215 9.08 -24.75 -14.47
N LEU A 216 10.12 -24.06 -14.01
CA LEU A 216 10.73 -24.29 -12.70
C LEU A 216 9.70 -24.14 -11.59
N VAL A 217 8.96 -23.04 -11.60
CA VAL A 217 7.93 -22.79 -10.58
C VAL A 217 6.67 -23.64 -10.78
N GLY A 218 6.54 -24.33 -11.92
CA GLY A 218 5.43 -25.24 -12.22
C GLY A 218 4.09 -24.52 -12.29
N GLY A 219 4.06 -23.32 -12.88
CA GLY A 219 2.88 -22.48 -12.96
C GLY A 219 2.68 -21.87 -14.34
N ASN A 220 1.52 -21.26 -14.55
CA ASN A 220 1.23 -20.38 -15.69
C ASN A 220 0.52 -19.12 -15.17
N MET A 221 0.47 -18.07 -15.97
CA MET A 221 -0.09 -16.78 -15.53
C MET A 221 -1.59 -16.90 -15.19
N GLU A 222 -2.33 -17.72 -15.91
CA GLU A 222 -3.75 -18.00 -15.64
C GLU A 222 -3.97 -18.56 -14.22
N ASN A 223 -3.11 -19.45 -13.74
CA ASN A 223 -3.18 -19.98 -12.38
C ASN A 223 -2.86 -18.91 -11.33
N VAL A 224 -1.97 -17.95 -11.65
CA VAL A 224 -1.64 -16.82 -10.76
C VAL A 224 -2.81 -15.85 -10.68
N GLU A 225 -3.40 -15.49 -11.81
CA GLU A 225 -4.57 -14.62 -11.89
C GLU A 225 -5.76 -15.24 -11.16
N ARG A 226 -6.01 -16.54 -11.37
CA ARG A 226 -7.07 -17.26 -10.65
C ARG A 226 -6.81 -17.28 -9.14
N TYR A 227 -5.58 -17.57 -8.71
CA TYR A 227 -5.22 -17.53 -7.30
C TYR A 227 -5.40 -16.12 -6.69
N ALA A 228 -5.00 -15.06 -7.41
CA ALA A 228 -5.19 -13.69 -6.97
C ALA A 228 -6.67 -13.34 -6.86
N GLN A 229 -7.48 -13.73 -7.85
CA GLN A 229 -8.92 -13.50 -7.87
C GLN A 229 -9.63 -14.23 -6.72
N ASP A 230 -9.27 -15.49 -6.47
CA ASP A 230 -9.82 -16.28 -5.35
C ASP A 230 -9.60 -15.56 -4.00
N ARG A 231 -8.42 -14.94 -3.80
CA ARG A 231 -8.10 -14.19 -2.57
C ARG A 231 -8.85 -12.86 -2.48
N VAL A 232 -9.01 -12.16 -3.61
CA VAL A 232 -9.85 -10.95 -3.67
C VAL A 232 -11.29 -11.31 -3.32
N ASP A 233 -11.82 -12.40 -3.88
CA ASP A 233 -13.16 -12.89 -3.63
C ASP A 233 -13.36 -13.33 -2.17
N GLU A 234 -12.40 -14.06 -1.59
CA GLU A 234 -12.40 -14.42 -0.17
C GLU A 234 -12.42 -13.19 0.73
N ASN A 235 -11.59 -12.19 0.45
CA ASN A 235 -11.57 -10.95 1.21
C ASN A 235 -12.89 -10.18 1.05
N ASN A 236 -13.41 -10.07 -0.17
CA ASN A 236 -14.69 -9.42 -0.44
C ASN A 236 -15.83 -10.12 0.30
N LYS A 237 -15.86 -11.46 0.36
CA LYS A 237 -16.85 -12.21 1.16
C LYS A 237 -16.83 -11.80 2.63
N GLN A 238 -15.65 -11.71 3.24
CA GLN A 238 -15.50 -11.29 4.63
C GLN A 238 -15.95 -9.84 4.86
N ILE A 239 -15.70 -8.95 3.90
CA ILE A 239 -16.14 -7.55 3.99
C ILE A 239 -17.66 -7.46 3.83
N ILE A 240 -18.25 -8.20 2.88
CA ILE A 240 -19.71 -8.27 2.66
C ILE A 240 -20.43 -8.66 3.96
N ILE A 241 -19.96 -9.72 4.64
CA ILE A 241 -20.54 -10.16 5.92
C ILE A 241 -20.48 -9.03 6.95
N LYS A 242 -19.31 -8.42 7.14
CA LYS A 242 -19.12 -7.31 8.11
C LYS A 242 -19.94 -6.06 7.80
N LEU A 243 -20.12 -5.72 6.52
CA LEU A 243 -20.93 -4.57 6.12
C LEU A 243 -22.41 -4.85 6.34
N THR A 244 -22.85 -6.06 6.02
CA THR A 244 -24.24 -6.51 6.27
C THR A 244 -24.57 -6.49 7.76
N GLU A 245 -23.68 -6.99 8.62
CA GLU A 245 -23.80 -6.92 10.09
C GLU A 245 -23.89 -5.48 10.62
N LYS A 246 -23.30 -4.52 9.89
CA LYS A 246 -23.37 -3.09 10.20
C LYS A 246 -24.60 -2.39 9.62
N GLY A 247 -25.48 -3.13 8.94
CA GLY A 247 -26.75 -2.63 8.39
C GLY A 247 -26.62 -1.96 7.01
N PHE A 248 -25.52 -2.17 6.28
CA PHE A 248 -25.41 -1.69 4.90
C PHE A 248 -26.33 -2.49 3.98
N THR A 249 -26.98 -1.78 3.05
CA THR A 249 -27.82 -2.34 1.99
C THR A 249 -27.00 -3.02 0.90
N THR A 250 -27.64 -3.87 0.10
CA THR A 250 -27.00 -4.54 -1.03
C THR A 250 -26.44 -3.53 -2.04
N GLU A 251 -27.19 -2.48 -2.35
CA GLU A 251 -26.79 -1.42 -3.26
C GLU A 251 -25.52 -0.68 -2.78
N GLU A 252 -25.45 -0.33 -1.48
CA GLU A 252 -24.27 0.32 -0.89
C GLU A 252 -23.04 -0.60 -0.92
N ILE A 253 -23.22 -1.91 -0.72
CA ILE A 253 -22.14 -2.90 -0.79
C ILE A 253 -21.62 -3.04 -2.22
N ILE A 254 -22.52 -3.11 -3.22
CA ILE A 254 -22.15 -3.13 -4.65
C ILE A 254 -21.31 -1.90 -4.98
N GLU A 255 -21.75 -0.72 -4.57
CA GLU A 255 -21.05 0.53 -4.86
C GLU A 255 -19.67 0.61 -4.17
N THR A 256 -19.55 0.01 -2.98
CA THR A 256 -18.32 0.04 -2.18
C THR A 256 -17.26 -0.93 -2.68
N LEU A 257 -17.67 -2.15 -3.05
CA LEU A 257 -16.76 -3.23 -3.42
C LEU A 257 -16.67 -3.47 -4.93
N ASN A 258 -17.57 -2.86 -5.71
CA ASN A 258 -17.69 -3.07 -7.16
C ASN A 258 -17.86 -4.55 -7.55
N VAL A 259 -18.72 -5.25 -6.82
CA VAL A 259 -19.04 -6.67 -7.04
C VAL A 259 -20.48 -6.84 -7.54
N SER A 260 -20.76 -7.97 -8.19
CA SER A 260 -22.11 -8.25 -8.70
C SER A 260 -23.10 -8.57 -7.56
N LYS A 261 -24.38 -8.29 -7.80
CA LYS A 261 -25.47 -8.65 -6.87
C LYS A 261 -25.49 -10.16 -6.58
N ASP A 262 -25.35 -10.98 -7.62
CA ASP A 262 -25.32 -12.45 -7.51
C ASP A 262 -24.17 -12.94 -6.61
N PHE A 263 -23.01 -12.30 -6.65
CA PHE A 263 -21.90 -12.63 -5.75
C PHE A 263 -22.23 -12.35 -4.28
N ILE A 264 -22.92 -11.24 -4.00
CA ILE A 264 -23.36 -10.88 -2.64
C ILE A 264 -24.41 -11.89 -2.15
N GLU A 265 -25.43 -12.17 -2.95
CA GLU A 265 -26.50 -13.12 -2.61
C GLU A 265 -25.94 -14.52 -2.31
N LYS A 266 -25.02 -15.02 -3.15
CA LYS A 266 -24.33 -16.29 -2.92
C LYS A 266 -23.46 -16.30 -1.67
N THR A 267 -22.91 -15.15 -1.29
CA THR A 267 -22.09 -15.02 -0.08
C THR A 267 -22.95 -15.09 1.18
N LEU A 268 -24.12 -14.45 1.17
CA LEU A 268 -25.03 -14.37 2.32
C LEU A 268 -25.96 -15.58 2.47
N ALA A 269 -26.08 -16.42 1.43
CA ALA A 269 -26.89 -17.64 1.45
C ALA A 269 -26.23 -18.83 2.18
N LYS A 270 -25.01 -18.67 2.71
CA LYS A 270 -24.26 -19.68 3.47
C LYS A 270 -24.25 -19.35 4.96
#